data_AF-A0A356V4B3-F1
#
_entry.id   AF-A0A356V4B3-F1
#
_cell.length_a   1.000
_cell.length_b   1.000
_cell.length_c   1.000
_cell.angle_alpha   90.00
_cell.angle_beta   90.00
_cell.angle_gamma   90.00
#
_symmetry.space_group_name_H-M   'P 1'
#
loop_
_entity.id
_entity.type
_entity.pdbx_description
1 polymer ?
#
loop_
_entity_poly.entity_id
_entity_poly.type
_entity_poly.pdbx_seq_one_letter_code
_entity_poly.pdbx_strand_id
1 'polypeptide(L)'
;ATLALPGVQGGWYAMPHPTMTTKFNARYNAAFGKPPMPIASIAYDGIAAIGALVKSGKSNALTTAALTQGSGFVGASGIFRLFPDGSNQRGLAIAEIRNRQPVIIDPAPRSFGGAGF
;
A
#
# COMPACT_ATOMS: atom_id res chain seq x y z
N ALA A 1 13.99 -4.69 -19.89
CA ALA A 1 13.02 -4.25 -18.85
C ALA A 1 11.83 -3.59 -19.53
N THR A 2 10.59 -3.89 -19.10
CA THR A 2 9.33 -3.44 -19.73
C THR A 2 9.29 -1.94 -20.01
N LEU A 3 9.87 -1.12 -19.14
CA LEU A 3 9.95 0.34 -19.28
C LEU A 3 10.82 0.83 -20.44
N ALA A 4 11.64 -0.02 -21.05
CA ALA A 4 12.51 0.34 -22.18
C ALA A 4 11.80 0.21 -23.55
N LEU A 5 10.61 -0.40 -23.58
CA LEU A 5 9.85 -0.57 -24.81
C LEU A 5 9.35 0.80 -25.31
N PRO A 6 9.55 1.15 -26.59
CA PRO A 6 9.06 2.44 -27.13
C PRO A 6 7.56 2.64 -26.93
N GLY A 7 6.77 1.58 -27.12
CA GLY A 7 5.31 1.63 -27.04
C GLY A 7 4.73 1.88 -25.65
N VAL A 8 5.55 1.86 -24.59
CA VAL A 8 5.08 2.18 -23.23
C VAL A 8 5.52 3.58 -22.76
N GLN A 9 6.36 4.30 -23.51
CA GLN A 9 6.72 5.68 -23.14
C GLN A 9 5.49 6.58 -23.19
N GLY A 10 5.35 7.49 -22.22
CA GLY A 10 4.16 8.31 -22.02
C GLY A 10 2.96 7.55 -21.42
N GLY A 11 3.05 6.23 -21.29
CA GLY A 11 1.99 5.40 -20.69
C GLY A 11 1.87 5.64 -19.19
N TRP A 12 0.62 5.64 -18.71
CA TRP A 12 0.30 5.80 -17.29
C TRP A 12 -0.04 4.46 -16.65
N TYR A 13 0.39 4.28 -15.41
CA TYR A 13 0.05 3.10 -14.64
C TYR A 13 0.00 3.39 -13.14
N ALA A 14 -0.81 2.61 -12.42
CA ALA A 14 -0.87 2.68 -10.97
C ALA A 14 0.28 1.89 -10.34
N MET A 15 0.86 2.42 -9.27
CA MET A 15 1.88 1.72 -8.51
C MET A 15 1.74 1.94 -7.00
N PRO A 16 2.25 1.04 -6.14
CA PRO A 16 2.23 1.24 -4.71
C PRO A 16 3.01 2.49 -4.29
N HIS A 17 2.76 3.00 -3.08
CA HIS A 17 3.45 4.18 -2.56
C HIS A 17 4.98 3.96 -2.60
N PRO A 18 5.74 4.74 -3.41
CA PRO A 18 7.15 4.46 -3.68
C PRO A 18 8.02 4.51 -2.42
N THR A 19 7.94 5.62 -1.67
CA THR A 19 8.74 5.82 -0.46
C THR A 19 8.45 4.78 0.62
N MET A 20 7.18 4.41 0.82
CA MET A 20 6.80 3.40 1.81
C MET A 20 7.32 2.02 1.42
N THR A 21 7.17 1.67 0.15
CA THR A 21 7.66 0.40 -0.40
C THR A 21 9.18 0.29 -0.23
N THR A 22 9.94 1.33 -0.56
CA THR A 22 11.39 1.37 -0.34
C THR A 22 11.76 1.22 1.13
N LYS A 23 11.05 1.90 2.05
CA LYS A 23 11.27 1.76 3.50
C LYS A 23 10.95 0.36 4.02
N PHE A 24 9.91 -0.29 3.50
CA PHE A 24 9.61 -1.68 3.83
C PHE A 24 10.72 -2.61 3.34
N ASN A 25 11.12 -2.49 2.08
CA ASN A 25 12.18 -3.31 1.49
C ASN A 25 13.50 -3.18 2.26
N ALA A 26 13.89 -1.96 2.65
CA ALA A 26 15.09 -1.72 3.45
C ALA A 26 15.02 -2.40 4.82
N ARG A 27 13.89 -2.27 5.53
CA ARG A 27 13.69 -2.93 6.84
C ARG A 27 13.69 -4.46 6.72
N TYR A 28 13.04 -4.99 5.70
CA TYR A 28 13.02 -6.44 5.46
C TYR A 28 14.42 -6.97 5.15
N ASN A 29 15.18 -6.30 4.28
CA ASN A 29 16.54 -6.69 3.95
C ASN A 29 17.48 -6.61 5.16
N ALA A 30 17.33 -5.58 6.00
CA ALA A 30 18.10 -5.46 7.23
C ALA A 30 17.80 -6.60 8.23
N ALA A 31 16.55 -7.07 8.29
CA ALA A 31 16.14 -8.14 9.19
C ALA A 31 16.49 -9.56 8.68
N PHE A 32 16.45 -9.77 7.35
CA PHE A 32 16.51 -11.11 6.76
C PHE A 32 17.66 -11.32 5.76
N GLY A 33 18.47 -10.30 5.50
CA GLY A 33 19.63 -10.37 4.60
C GLY A 33 19.30 -10.54 3.10
N LYS A 34 18.03 -10.41 2.71
CA LYS A 34 17.55 -10.52 1.33
C LYS A 34 16.33 -9.63 1.10
N PRO A 35 16.05 -9.19 -0.15
CA PRO A 35 14.85 -8.43 -0.45
C PRO A 35 13.57 -9.26 -0.21
N PRO A 36 12.45 -8.61 0.15
CA PRO A 36 11.17 -9.29 0.30
C PRO A 36 10.67 -9.82 -1.04
N MET A 37 10.03 -10.99 -1.01
CA MET A 37 9.18 -11.42 -2.13
C MET A 37 7.97 -10.48 -2.26
N PRO A 38 7.40 -10.28 -3.47
CA PRO A 38 6.26 -9.37 -3.65
C PRO A 38 5.07 -9.64 -2.72
N ILE A 39 4.79 -10.91 -2.38
CA ILE A 39 3.68 -11.28 -1.48
C ILE A 39 3.93 -10.87 -0.01
N ALA A 40 5.18 -10.62 0.38
CA ALA A 40 5.53 -10.31 1.76
C ALA A 40 4.93 -8.97 2.24
N SER A 41 4.74 -8.00 1.34
CA SER A 41 4.06 -6.74 1.68
C SER A 41 2.59 -6.98 2.04
N ILE A 42 1.91 -7.90 1.36
CA ILE A 42 0.51 -8.25 1.63
C ILE A 42 0.36 -8.94 2.98
N ALA A 43 1.27 -9.87 3.30
CA ALA A 43 1.29 -10.51 4.62
C ALA A 43 1.60 -9.48 5.73
N TYR A 44 2.56 -8.59 5.48
CA TYR A 44 2.90 -7.51 6.41
C TYR A 44 1.71 -6.58 6.66
N ASP A 45 0.96 -6.21 5.62
CA ASP A 45 -0.26 -5.40 5.73
C ASP A 45 -1.27 -6.05 6.68
N GLY A 46 -1.52 -7.35 6.55
CA GLY A 46 -2.44 -8.08 7.42
C GLY A 46 -2.05 -7.99 8.90
N ILE A 47 -0.77 -8.22 9.21
CA ILE A 47 -0.27 -8.10 10.59
C ILE A 47 -0.25 -6.65 11.07
N ALA A 48 0.02 -5.68 10.19
CA ALA A 48 -0.03 -4.26 10.52
C ALA A 48 -1.45 -3.81 10.91
N ALA A 49 -2.49 -4.30 10.20
CA ALA A 49 -3.88 -4.05 10.58
C ALA A 49 -4.22 -4.64 11.95
N ILE A 50 -3.86 -5.90 12.19
CA ILE A 50 -4.08 -6.57 13.49
C ILE A 50 -3.36 -5.80 14.61
N GLY A 51 -2.09 -5.43 14.40
CA GLY A 51 -1.31 -4.66 15.37
C GLY A 51 -1.90 -3.28 15.66
N ALA A 52 -2.41 -2.59 14.64
CA ALA A 52 -3.08 -1.29 14.79
C ALA A 52 -4.38 -1.43 15.61
N LEU A 53 -5.17 -2.48 15.35
CA LEU A 53 -6.38 -2.78 16.10
C LEU A 53 -6.09 -3.10 17.57
N VAL A 54 -5.13 -4.00 17.85
CA VAL A 54 -4.73 -4.34 19.22
C VAL A 54 -4.21 -3.11 19.96
N LYS A 55 -3.41 -2.27 19.30
CA LYS A 55 -2.90 -1.01 19.87
C LYS A 55 -4.01 -0.02 20.27
N SER A 56 -5.20 -0.12 19.68
CA SER A 56 -6.34 0.74 20.06
C SER A 56 -6.88 0.46 21.47
N GLY A 57 -6.49 -0.65 22.10
CA GLY A 57 -6.82 -0.97 23.50
C GLY A 57 -8.27 -1.42 23.72
N LYS A 58 -9.03 -1.68 22.66
CA LYS A 58 -10.42 -2.15 22.76
C LYS A 58 -10.47 -3.66 23.02
N SER A 59 -11.32 -4.09 23.95
CA SER A 59 -11.55 -5.52 24.24
C SER A 59 -12.09 -6.31 23.03
N ASN A 60 -12.77 -5.61 22.10
CA ASN A 60 -13.28 -6.14 20.84
C ASN A 60 -12.48 -5.63 19.62
N ALA A 61 -11.18 -5.39 19.78
CA ALA A 61 -10.31 -4.86 18.75
C ALA A 61 -10.32 -5.68 17.45
N LEU A 62 -10.40 -7.01 17.54
CA LEU A 62 -10.34 -7.93 16.40
C LEU A 62 -11.73 -8.43 16.03
N THR A 63 -12.55 -7.54 15.48
CA THR A 63 -13.86 -7.87 14.90
C THR A 63 -13.88 -7.57 13.41
N THR A 64 -14.79 -8.20 12.66
CA THR A 64 -15.02 -7.89 11.24
C THR A 64 -15.28 -6.40 11.04
N ALA A 65 -16.15 -5.80 11.87
CA ALA A 65 -16.45 -4.37 11.80
C ALA A 65 -15.21 -3.49 12.00
N ALA A 66 -14.30 -3.88 12.89
CA ALA A 66 -13.05 -3.15 13.11
C ALA A 66 -12.05 -3.33 11.94
N LEU A 67 -12.00 -4.52 11.33
CA LEU A 67 -11.21 -4.80 10.12
C LEU A 67 -11.73 -4.05 8.89
N THR A 68 -13.03 -3.75 8.83
CA THR A 68 -13.66 -3.04 7.71
C THR A 68 -13.94 -1.57 8.02
N GLN A 69 -13.20 -0.96 8.95
CA GLN A 69 -13.37 0.45 9.28
C GLN A 69 -12.99 1.36 8.10
N GLY A 70 -13.79 2.42 7.86
CA GLY A 70 -13.65 3.28 6.69
C GLY A 70 -12.32 4.04 6.60
N SER A 71 -11.70 4.32 7.74
CA SER A 71 -10.36 4.96 7.87
C SER A 71 -9.24 4.08 7.32
N GLY A 72 -9.43 2.76 7.28
CA GLY A 72 -8.43 1.79 6.83
C GLY A 72 -7.20 1.72 7.73
N PHE A 73 -6.09 1.31 7.11
CA PHE A 73 -4.82 1.01 7.76
C PHE A 73 -3.66 1.50 6.90
N VAL A 74 -2.50 1.62 7.54
CA VAL A 74 -1.23 1.98 6.90
C VAL A 74 -0.37 0.73 6.77
N GLY A 75 -0.12 0.33 5.53
CA GLY A 75 0.63 -0.89 5.20
C GLY A 75 2.08 -0.64 4.78
N ALA A 76 2.72 -1.68 4.25
CA ALA A 76 4.07 -1.66 3.70
C ALA A 76 4.17 -0.80 2.43
N SER A 77 3.10 -0.72 1.65
CA SER A 77 3.12 -0.14 0.30
C SER A 77 2.11 0.99 0.10
N GLY A 78 1.60 1.57 1.18
CA GLY A 78 0.56 2.62 1.16
C GLY A 78 -0.58 2.31 2.12
N ILE A 79 -1.65 3.12 2.04
CA ILE A 79 -2.88 2.85 2.79
C ILE A 79 -3.70 1.74 2.13
N PHE A 80 -4.44 0.98 2.93
CA PHE A 80 -5.42 0.01 2.45
C PHE A 80 -6.61 -0.05 3.40
N ARG A 81 -7.80 -0.40 2.89
CA ARG A 81 -8.96 -0.75 3.71
C ARG A 81 -9.63 -1.99 3.15
N LEU A 82 -10.28 -2.73 4.05
CA LEU A 82 -11.07 -3.90 3.71
C LEU A 82 -12.55 -3.52 3.72
N PHE A 83 -13.33 -4.17 2.88
CA PHE A 83 -14.77 -3.99 2.84
C PHE A 83 -15.50 -5.22 3.40
N PRO A 84 -16.76 -5.07 3.86
CA PRO A 84 -17.56 -6.18 4.39
C PRO A 84 -17.78 -7.33 3.39
N ASP A 85 -17.68 -7.07 2.09
CA ASP A 85 -17.79 -8.07 1.03
C ASP A 85 -16.48 -8.85 0.77
N GLY A 86 -15.43 -8.59 1.57
CA GLY A 86 -14.12 -9.23 1.44
C GLY A 86 -13.19 -8.58 0.40
N SER A 87 -13.66 -7.56 -0.32
CA SER A 87 -12.82 -6.78 -1.23
C SER A 87 -11.91 -5.80 -0.47
N ASN A 88 -10.96 -5.19 -1.17
CA ASN A 88 -10.09 -4.18 -0.60
C ASN A 88 -9.93 -2.96 -1.51
N GLN A 89 -9.61 -1.83 -0.91
CA GLN A 89 -9.18 -0.63 -1.61
C GLN A 89 -7.78 -0.26 -1.15
N ARG A 90 -6.93 0.18 -2.08
CA ARG A 90 -5.55 0.58 -1.81
C ARG A 90 -5.28 1.99 -2.35
N GLY A 91 -4.54 2.78 -1.58
CA GLY A 91 -4.02 4.06 -2.03
C GLY A 91 -2.78 3.84 -2.89
N LEU A 92 -2.92 4.06 -4.20
CA LEU A 92 -1.85 3.91 -5.18
C LEU A 92 -1.45 5.27 -5.76
N ALA A 93 -0.21 5.39 -6.19
CA ALA A 93 0.27 6.52 -6.98
C ALA A 93 0.01 6.26 -8.47
N ILE A 94 -0.06 7.33 -9.26
CA ILE A 94 -0.05 7.26 -10.73
C ILE A 94 1.34 7.69 -11.20
N ALA A 95 1.95 6.83 -12.01
CA ALA A 95 3.24 7.08 -12.64
C ALA A 95 3.10 7.13 -14.16
N GLU A 96 3.88 8.00 -14.79
CA GLU A 96 4.11 8.04 -16.22
C GLU A 96 5.50 7.48 -16.54
N ILE A 97 5.62 6.72 -17.62
CA ILE A 97 6.91 6.24 -18.09
C ILE A 97 7.58 7.32 -18.95
N ARG A 98 8.63 7.96 -18.43
CA ARG A 98 9.43 8.97 -19.16
C ARG A 98 10.88 8.55 -19.19
N ASN A 99 11.51 8.60 -20.36
CA ASN A 99 12.93 8.23 -20.53
C ASN A 99 13.28 6.88 -19.89
N ARG A 100 12.40 5.88 -20.07
CA ARG A 100 12.51 4.53 -19.51
C ARG A 100 12.48 4.44 -17.98
N GLN A 101 11.99 5.49 -17.30
CA GLN A 101 11.89 5.56 -15.85
C GLN A 101 10.47 5.94 -15.42
N PRO A 102 10.02 5.49 -14.24
CA PRO A 102 8.77 5.96 -13.68
C PRO A 102 8.91 7.37 -13.12
N VAL A 103 8.01 8.26 -13.52
CA VAL A 103 7.86 9.60 -12.97
C VAL A 103 6.48 9.69 -12.32
N ILE A 104 6.45 9.95 -11.01
CA ILE A 104 5.19 10.12 -10.28
C ILE A 104 4.52 11.40 -10.75
N ILE A 105 3.30 11.26 -11.28
CA ILE A 105 2.47 12.39 -11.72
C ILE A 105 1.32 12.66 -10.76
N ASP A 106 0.89 11.64 -10.01
CA ASP A 106 -0.06 11.77 -8.90
C ASP A 106 0.43 10.93 -7.70
N PRO A 107 0.76 11.53 -6.55
CA PRO A 107 1.27 10.79 -5.40
C PRO A 107 0.19 9.90 -4.77
N ALA A 108 0.61 8.78 -4.18
CA ALA A 108 -0.30 7.91 -3.43
C ALA A 108 -0.96 8.68 -2.27
N PRO A 109 -2.28 8.54 -2.06
CA PRO A 109 -2.98 9.22 -0.99
C PRO A 109 -2.50 8.72 0.38
N ARG A 110 -2.56 9.61 1.38
CA ARG A 110 -2.17 9.31 2.77
C ARG A 110 -3.32 8.88 3.67
N SER A 111 -4.57 9.07 3.22
CA SER A 111 -5.78 8.66 3.92
C SER A 111 -6.89 8.36 2.91
N PHE A 112 -7.84 7.50 3.28
CA PHE A 112 -9.11 7.41 2.58
C PHE A 112 -9.94 8.63 3.00
N GLY A 113 -10.19 9.55 2.08
CA GLY A 113 -11.03 10.71 2.36
C GLY A 113 -12.43 10.26 2.80
N GLY A 114 -12.97 10.92 3.82
CA GLY A 114 -14.41 11.07 4.00
C GLY A 114 -14.83 12.37 3.33
N ALA A 115 -15.90 12.34 2.54
CA ALA A 115 -16.56 13.58 2.15
C ALA A 115 -16.98 14.31 3.43
N GLY A 116 -16.42 15.49 3.67
CA GLY A 116 -17.08 16.48 4.48
C GLY A 116 -18.15 17.14 3.61
N PHE A 117 -19.40 16.71 3.79
CA PHE A 117 -20.63 17.49 3.66
C PHE A 117 -21.66 16.87 4.61
#